data_AF-A0A255ZLI2-F1
#
_entry.id   AF-A0A255ZLI2-F1
#
_cell.length_a   1.000
_cell.length_b   1.000
_cell.length_c   1.000
_cell.angle_alpha   90.00
_cell.angle_beta   90.00
_cell.angle_gamma   90.00
#
_symmetry.space_group_name_H-M   'P 1'
#
loop_
_entity.id
_entity.type
_entity.pdbx_description
1 polymer ?
#
loop_
_entity_poly.entity_id
_entity_poly.type
_entity_poly.pdbx_seq_one_letter_code
_entity_poly.pdbx_strand_id
1 'polypeptide(L)'
;MNAALETEMRQLPLRKITTRHFYAYNDSAKSERQPVDELKYLLPRMLELIAAGEEIHHSVALYLDRLGNCERTDFSDAEHQAIAAFALAYFAQTLRQHPWQMGQKCLLQNSFDVLLMFDIGGVDIQPLLALWLSDEAPAATLNYVYCGFYNFWQNRCISDAFAVDRSQYLERLLSWLMEQSHRSAFAQRILELDMNAMDSTPMSYYGQAITLQEMAALVFDWMTD
;
A
#
# COMPACT_ATOMS: atom_id res chain seq x y z
N MET A 1 -13.26 15.80 13.62
CA MET A 1 -14.17 16.10 12.49
C MET A 1 -15.02 17.31 12.85
N ASN A 2 -15.31 18.20 11.90
CA ASN A 2 -16.25 19.31 12.13
C ASN A 2 -17.69 18.77 12.15
N ALA A 3 -18.52 19.23 13.09
CA ALA A 3 -19.92 18.81 13.27
C ALA A 3 -20.79 18.93 12.00
N ALA A 4 -20.49 19.89 11.10
CA ALA A 4 -21.20 20.02 9.84
C ALA A 4 -20.95 18.82 8.90
N LEU A 5 -19.68 18.41 8.76
CA LEU A 5 -19.31 17.25 7.94
C LEU A 5 -19.84 15.95 8.54
N GLU A 6 -19.83 15.82 9.86
CA GLU A 6 -20.42 14.69 10.55
C GLU A 6 -21.92 14.56 10.26
N THR A 7 -22.63 15.69 10.30
CA THR A 7 -24.07 15.75 9.97
C THR A 7 -24.31 15.35 8.52
N GLU A 8 -23.49 15.84 7.59
CA GLU A 8 -23.56 15.46 6.17
C GLU A 8 -23.36 13.96 5.98
N MET A 9 -22.34 13.35 6.61
CA MET A 9 -22.09 11.91 6.50
C MET A 9 -23.24 11.05 7.03
N ARG A 10 -23.97 11.52 8.06
CA ARG A 10 -25.13 10.82 8.62
C ARG A 10 -26.40 10.95 7.76
N GLN A 11 -26.50 11.98 6.94
CA GLN A 11 -27.72 12.33 6.20
C GLN A 11 -27.63 12.04 4.70
N LEU A 12 -26.44 12.12 4.11
CA LEU A 12 -26.24 11.89 2.69
C LEU A 12 -26.43 10.41 2.36
N PRO A 13 -27.00 10.08 1.19
CA PRO A 13 -26.89 8.73 0.64
C PRO A 13 -25.43 8.33 0.54
N LEU A 14 -25.08 7.09 0.90
CA LEU A 14 -23.70 6.60 0.94
C LEU A 14 -22.86 6.97 -0.31
N ARG A 15 -23.45 6.84 -1.51
CA ARG A 15 -22.79 7.20 -2.80
C ARG A 15 -22.47 8.69 -2.97
N LYS A 16 -23.07 9.56 -2.16
CA LYS A 16 -22.83 11.02 -2.15
C LYS A 16 -21.77 11.42 -1.13
N ILE A 17 -21.32 10.52 -0.26
CA ILE A 17 -20.17 10.76 0.61
C ILE A 17 -18.92 10.79 -0.27
N THR A 18 -18.16 11.88 -0.14
CA THR A 18 -17.01 12.21 -0.99
C THR A 18 -15.68 12.03 -0.28
N THR A 19 -14.59 12.10 -1.04
CA THR A 19 -13.20 12.13 -0.57
C THR A 19 -13.00 13.10 0.61
N ARG A 20 -13.54 14.32 0.54
CA ARG A 20 -13.47 15.31 1.64
C ARG A 20 -14.06 14.80 2.95
N HIS A 21 -15.15 14.03 2.88
CA HIS A 21 -15.80 13.49 4.08
C HIS A 21 -14.91 12.41 4.70
N PHE A 22 -14.41 11.47 3.88
CA PHE A 22 -13.54 10.40 4.37
C PHE A 22 -12.19 10.91 4.88
N TYR A 23 -11.62 11.94 4.24
CA TYR A 23 -10.43 12.62 4.75
C TYR A 23 -10.66 13.14 6.18
N ALA A 24 -11.73 13.91 6.39
CA ALA A 24 -12.07 14.44 7.71
C ALA A 24 -12.47 13.36 8.72
N TYR A 25 -13.07 12.26 8.26
CA TYR A 25 -13.44 11.11 9.07
C TYR A 25 -12.19 10.37 9.55
N ASN A 26 -11.28 10.01 8.65
CA ASN A 26 -10.07 9.24 8.98
C ASN A 26 -9.07 10.06 9.80
N ASP A 27 -8.95 11.37 9.57
CA ASP A 27 -8.10 12.27 10.38
C ASP A 27 -8.70 12.60 11.76
N SER A 28 -9.98 12.31 12.00
CA SER A 28 -10.61 12.59 13.29
C SER A 28 -10.15 11.62 14.38
N ALA A 29 -10.33 12.01 15.64
CA ALA A 29 -10.05 11.15 16.78
C ALA A 29 -10.69 9.77 16.60
N LYS A 30 -9.89 8.74 16.85
CA LYS A 30 -10.30 7.34 16.75
C LYS A 30 -10.53 6.82 18.16
N SER A 31 -11.65 6.12 18.34
CA SER A 31 -11.85 5.29 19.53
C SER A 31 -10.93 4.08 19.48
N GLU A 32 -10.50 3.58 20.64
CA GLU A 32 -9.76 2.31 20.72
C GLU A 32 -10.53 1.15 20.06
N ARG A 33 -11.85 1.14 20.22
CA ARG A 33 -12.78 0.27 19.49
C ARG A 33 -13.71 1.09 18.62
N GLN A 34 -13.75 0.80 17.33
CA GLN A 34 -14.62 1.53 16.41
C GLN A 34 -16.10 1.10 16.53
N PRO A 35 -17.06 2.01 16.31
CA PRO A 35 -18.46 1.65 16.13
C PRO A 35 -18.64 0.81 14.86
N VAL A 36 -18.78 -0.50 15.04
CA VAL A 36 -18.79 -1.50 13.95
C VAL A 36 -19.87 -1.21 12.92
N ASP A 37 -21.09 -0.90 13.36
CA ASP A 37 -22.21 -0.67 12.44
C ASP A 37 -21.98 0.55 11.54
N GLU A 38 -21.36 1.60 12.07
CA GLU A 38 -20.96 2.78 11.29
C GLU A 38 -19.91 2.39 10.26
N LEU A 39 -18.86 1.67 10.68
CA LEU A 39 -17.80 1.28 9.77
C LEU A 39 -18.32 0.34 8.67
N LYS A 40 -19.15 -0.65 9.01
CA LYS A 40 -19.78 -1.55 8.02
C LYS A 40 -20.60 -0.80 6.99
N TYR A 41 -21.32 0.24 7.41
CA TYR A 41 -22.07 1.08 6.50
C TYR A 41 -21.16 1.91 5.57
N LEU A 42 -20.09 2.48 6.11
CA LEU A 42 -19.19 3.38 5.36
C LEU A 42 -18.14 2.65 4.51
N LEU A 43 -17.70 1.47 4.93
CA LEU A 43 -16.59 0.73 4.34
C LEU A 43 -16.74 0.49 2.83
N PRO A 44 -17.90 0.06 2.29
CA PRO A 44 -18.05 -0.13 0.85
C PRO A 44 -17.72 1.13 0.04
N ARG A 45 -18.17 2.29 0.50
CA ARG A 45 -17.88 3.56 -0.17
C ARG A 45 -16.44 3.99 0.00
N MET A 46 -15.86 3.73 1.16
CA MET A 46 -14.44 3.98 1.40
C MET A 46 -13.58 3.18 0.41
N LEU A 47 -13.86 1.87 0.26
CA LEU A 47 -13.14 1.00 -0.68
C LEU A 47 -13.34 1.44 -2.14
N GLU A 48 -14.53 1.89 -2.54
CA GLU A 48 -14.78 2.48 -3.87
C GLU A 48 -13.87 3.69 -4.14
N LEU A 49 -13.73 4.59 -3.16
CA LEU A 49 -12.89 5.79 -3.28
C LEU A 49 -11.40 5.42 -3.33
N ILE A 50 -10.97 4.48 -2.50
CA ILE A 50 -9.59 3.95 -2.53
C ILE A 50 -9.28 3.36 -3.91
N ALA A 51 -10.17 2.51 -4.46
CA ALA A 51 -9.99 1.94 -5.79
C ALA A 51 -9.97 2.99 -6.92
N ALA A 52 -10.64 4.12 -6.72
CA ALA A 52 -10.60 5.26 -7.64
C ALA A 52 -9.32 6.11 -7.52
N GLY A 53 -8.43 5.79 -6.58
CA GLY A 53 -7.19 6.54 -6.34
C GLY A 53 -7.40 7.84 -5.55
N GLU A 54 -8.51 7.96 -4.82
CA GLU A 54 -8.86 9.17 -4.07
C GLU A 54 -8.08 9.27 -2.74
N GLU A 55 -7.72 10.50 -2.36
CA GLU A 55 -7.01 10.78 -1.11
C GLU A 55 -7.96 10.84 0.08
N ILE A 56 -8.02 9.80 0.90
CA ILE A 56 -8.96 9.74 2.02
C ILE A 56 -8.28 9.91 3.39
N HIS A 57 -6.99 10.25 3.42
CA HIS A 57 -6.20 10.52 4.63
C HIS A 57 -4.85 11.12 4.23
N HIS A 58 -4.13 11.75 5.17
CA HIS A 58 -2.79 12.31 4.92
C HIS A 58 -1.67 11.28 4.71
N SER A 59 -1.95 10.00 4.94
CA SER A 59 -1.01 8.88 4.78
C SER A 59 -1.77 7.65 4.33
N VAL A 60 -1.29 7.01 3.26
CA VAL A 60 -1.85 5.79 2.66
C VAL A 60 -1.94 4.66 3.68
N ALA A 61 -0.86 4.45 4.44
CA ALA A 61 -0.78 3.40 5.46
C ALA A 61 -1.96 3.46 6.44
N LEU A 62 -2.57 4.62 6.64
CA LEU A 62 -3.63 4.83 7.62
C LEU A 62 -5.05 4.85 7.05
N TYR A 63 -5.24 4.62 5.74
CA TYR A 63 -6.57 4.63 5.10
C TYR A 63 -7.56 3.65 5.74
N LEU A 64 -7.06 2.49 6.21
CA LEU A 64 -7.87 1.42 6.79
C LEU A 64 -7.67 1.27 8.31
N ASP A 65 -7.04 2.24 8.98
CA ASP A 65 -6.77 2.17 10.43
C ASP A 65 -8.03 1.95 11.28
N ARG A 66 -9.16 2.54 10.86
CA ARG A 66 -10.45 2.28 11.52
C ARG A 66 -10.89 0.81 11.41
N LEU A 67 -10.63 0.16 10.29
CA LEU A 67 -10.92 -1.27 10.13
C LEU A 67 -10.05 -2.13 11.05
N GLY A 68 -8.79 -1.76 11.23
CA GLY A 68 -7.88 -2.43 12.18
C GLY A 68 -8.31 -2.34 13.64
N ASN A 69 -9.09 -1.33 13.99
CA ASN A 69 -9.61 -1.10 15.34
C ASN A 69 -10.98 -1.78 15.60
N CYS A 70 -11.38 -2.71 14.73
CA CYS A 70 -12.49 -3.64 14.95
C CYS A 70 -11.98 -5.01 15.39
N GLU A 71 -12.77 -5.73 16.18
CA GLU A 71 -12.48 -7.13 16.50
C GLU A 71 -12.76 -8.02 15.29
N ARG A 72 -12.02 -9.12 15.13
CA ARG A 72 -12.27 -10.07 14.03
C ARG A 72 -13.71 -10.58 14.00
N THR A 73 -14.32 -10.76 15.16
CA THR A 73 -15.71 -11.23 15.34
C THR A 73 -16.76 -10.18 14.97
N ASP A 74 -16.37 -8.92 14.80
CA ASP A 74 -17.29 -7.84 14.40
C ASP A 74 -17.76 -8.02 12.95
N PHE A 75 -16.98 -8.70 12.11
CA PHE A 75 -17.29 -8.98 10.71
C PHE A 75 -17.56 -10.47 10.48
N SER A 76 -18.51 -10.76 9.59
CA SER A 76 -18.80 -12.11 9.12
C SER A 76 -17.71 -12.63 8.18
N ASP A 77 -17.66 -13.94 7.99
CA ASP A 77 -16.71 -14.56 7.06
C ASP A 77 -16.88 -14.05 5.63
N ALA A 78 -18.12 -13.75 5.20
CA ALA A 78 -18.39 -13.20 3.88
C ALA A 78 -17.86 -11.76 3.73
N GLU A 79 -17.95 -10.95 4.78
CA GLU A 79 -17.39 -9.59 4.79
C GLU A 79 -15.85 -9.64 4.78
N HIS A 80 -15.24 -10.52 5.57
CA HIS A 80 -13.79 -10.75 5.54
C HIS A 80 -13.30 -11.20 4.16
N GLN A 81 -14.04 -12.12 3.51
CA GLN A 81 -13.72 -12.56 2.16
C GLN A 81 -13.83 -11.43 1.14
N ALA A 82 -14.84 -10.56 1.26
CA ALA A 82 -14.99 -9.41 0.38
C ALA A 82 -13.84 -8.41 0.55
N ILE A 83 -13.42 -8.14 1.79
CA ILE A 83 -12.27 -7.27 2.10
C ILE A 83 -10.97 -7.87 1.55
N ALA A 84 -10.74 -9.17 1.75
CA ALA A 84 -9.55 -9.85 1.23
C ALA A 84 -9.52 -9.87 -0.31
N ALA A 85 -10.67 -10.10 -0.95
CA ALA A 85 -10.79 -10.05 -2.41
C ALA A 85 -10.52 -8.64 -2.95
N PHE A 86 -11.02 -7.61 -2.27
CA PHE A 86 -10.68 -6.23 -2.59
C PHE A 86 -9.18 -5.98 -2.46
N ALA A 87 -8.56 -6.42 -1.35
CA ALA A 87 -7.13 -6.20 -1.11
C ALA A 87 -6.25 -6.81 -2.20
N LEU A 88 -6.55 -8.04 -2.61
CA LEU A 88 -5.87 -8.71 -3.71
C LEU A 88 -6.04 -7.96 -5.04
N ALA A 89 -7.27 -7.57 -5.39
CA ALA A 89 -7.55 -6.88 -6.64
C ALA A 89 -6.89 -5.49 -6.69
N TYR A 90 -6.96 -4.74 -5.59
CA TYR A 90 -6.35 -3.43 -5.47
C TYR A 90 -4.82 -3.54 -5.56
N PHE A 91 -4.21 -4.48 -4.83
CA PHE A 91 -2.76 -4.67 -4.88
C PHE A 91 -2.27 -5.14 -6.25
N ALA A 92 -3.02 -6.03 -6.93
CA ALA A 92 -2.74 -6.39 -8.32
C ALA A 92 -2.72 -5.17 -9.23
N GLN A 93 -3.69 -4.26 -9.08
CA GLN A 93 -3.75 -3.01 -9.83
C GLN A 93 -2.56 -2.11 -9.51
N THR A 94 -2.17 -1.99 -8.24
CA THR A 94 -0.97 -1.23 -7.81
C THR A 94 0.29 -1.74 -8.49
N LEU A 95 0.51 -3.05 -8.53
CA LEU A 95 1.69 -3.65 -9.15
C LEU A 95 1.78 -3.43 -10.67
N ARG A 96 0.65 -3.15 -11.33
CA ARG A 96 0.61 -2.87 -12.78
C ARG A 96 0.92 -1.42 -13.12
N GLN A 97 0.99 -0.54 -12.13
CA GLN A 97 1.34 0.87 -12.34
C GLN A 97 2.86 1.02 -12.29
N HIS A 98 3.41 1.80 -13.22
CA HIS A 98 4.83 2.07 -13.23
C HIS A 98 5.20 3.15 -12.19
N PRO A 99 6.35 3.02 -11.48
CA PRO A 99 6.75 4.01 -10.48
C PRO A 99 6.94 5.44 -11.02
N TRP A 100 7.18 5.67 -12.30
CA TRP A 100 7.27 7.05 -12.84
C TRP A 100 5.91 7.64 -13.24
N GLN A 101 4.87 6.80 -13.32
CA GLN A 101 3.50 7.31 -13.39
C GLN A 101 3.08 7.97 -12.06
N MET A 102 3.92 7.78 -11.01
CA MET A 102 4.51 8.74 -10.03
C MET A 102 4.02 10.22 -9.97
N GLY A 103 2.78 10.62 -10.30
CA GLY A 103 2.30 12.01 -10.07
C GLY A 103 1.15 12.54 -10.94
N GLN A 104 0.55 11.75 -11.83
CA GLN A 104 -0.58 12.21 -12.67
C GLN A 104 -1.94 11.91 -12.03
N LYS A 105 -2.46 12.80 -11.16
CA LYS A 105 -3.79 12.77 -10.51
C LYS A 105 -4.18 11.53 -9.68
N CYS A 106 -3.64 10.35 -9.96
CA CYS A 106 -3.58 9.24 -9.03
C CYS A 106 -2.46 9.54 -8.05
N LEU A 107 -2.78 9.64 -6.76
CA LEU A 107 -1.75 9.58 -5.74
C LEU A 107 -1.26 8.15 -5.71
N LEU A 108 -0.09 7.95 -6.30
CA LEU A 108 0.47 6.64 -6.39
C LEU A 108 1.05 6.25 -5.04
N GLN A 109 0.76 5.01 -4.68
CA GLN A 109 1.03 4.48 -3.38
C GLN A 109 2.23 3.55 -3.53
N ASN A 110 3.31 3.83 -2.78
CA ASN A 110 4.40 2.88 -2.61
C ASN A 110 3.79 1.52 -2.22
N SER A 111 4.20 0.44 -2.90
CA SER A 111 3.63 -0.89 -2.65
C SER A 111 3.85 -1.34 -1.19
N PHE A 112 4.90 -0.88 -0.51
CA PHE A 112 5.08 -1.12 0.92
C PHE A 112 4.01 -0.42 1.77
N ASP A 113 3.66 0.84 1.45
CA ASP A 113 2.59 1.57 2.15
C ASP A 113 1.23 0.92 1.93
N VAL A 114 0.99 0.34 0.74
CA VAL A 114 -0.24 -0.42 0.46
C VAL A 114 -0.30 -1.71 1.27
N LEU A 115 0.82 -2.45 1.36
CA LEU A 115 0.91 -3.62 2.23
C LEU A 115 0.68 -3.23 3.69
N LEU A 116 1.29 -2.14 4.14
CA LEU A 116 1.11 -1.62 5.49
C LEU A 116 -0.32 -1.16 5.74
N MET A 117 -0.98 -0.53 4.77
CA MET A 117 -2.40 -0.13 4.84
C MET A 117 -3.31 -1.33 5.09
N PHE A 118 -3.09 -2.43 4.37
CA PHE A 118 -3.89 -3.65 4.55
C PHE A 118 -3.61 -4.35 5.86
N ASP A 119 -2.33 -4.45 6.25
CA ASP A 119 -1.95 -4.98 7.56
C ASP A 119 -2.53 -4.13 8.70
N ILE A 120 -2.50 -2.80 8.56
CA ILE A 120 -3.14 -1.85 9.47
C ILE A 120 -4.64 -2.09 9.54
N GLY A 121 -5.29 -2.32 8.40
CA GLY A 121 -6.70 -2.71 8.32
C GLY A 121 -7.03 -4.12 8.81
N GLY A 122 -6.06 -4.88 9.34
CA GLY A 122 -6.28 -6.24 9.85
C GLY A 122 -6.40 -7.32 8.77
N VAL A 123 -6.00 -7.02 7.53
CA VAL A 123 -5.98 -7.97 6.41
C VAL A 123 -4.67 -8.75 6.43
N ASP A 124 -4.74 -10.06 6.21
CA ASP A 124 -3.54 -10.87 6.05
C ASP A 124 -2.82 -10.51 4.74
N ILE A 125 -1.57 -10.05 4.84
CA ILE A 125 -0.76 -9.64 3.70
C ILE A 125 -0.09 -10.80 2.96
N GLN A 126 -0.09 -12.02 3.53
CA GLN A 126 0.60 -13.16 2.91
C GLN A 126 0.14 -13.45 1.47
N PRO A 127 -1.17 -13.42 1.15
CA PRO A 127 -1.64 -13.59 -0.22
C PRO A 127 -1.18 -12.47 -1.17
N LEU A 128 -1.02 -11.24 -0.67
CA LEU A 128 -0.56 -10.10 -1.45
C LEU A 128 0.93 -10.25 -1.79
N LEU A 129 1.75 -10.69 -0.83
CA LEU A 129 3.15 -11.01 -1.05
C LEU A 129 3.34 -12.17 -2.04
N ALA A 130 2.50 -13.20 -1.95
CA ALA A 130 2.50 -14.31 -2.91
C ALA A 130 2.11 -13.86 -4.33
N LEU A 131 1.13 -12.96 -4.44
CA LEU A 131 0.78 -12.32 -5.71
C LEU A 131 1.97 -11.54 -6.29
N TRP A 132 2.66 -10.72 -5.50
CA TRP A 132 3.83 -9.97 -5.98
C TRP A 132 4.94 -10.89 -6.48
N LEU A 133 5.22 -11.96 -5.74
CA LEU A 133 6.23 -12.93 -6.13
C LEU A 133 5.87 -13.61 -7.45
N SER A 134 4.59 -13.88 -7.72
CA SER A 134 4.14 -14.56 -8.94
C SER A 134 3.90 -13.63 -10.13
N ASP A 135 3.80 -12.32 -9.93
CA ASP A 135 3.61 -11.36 -11.02
C ASP A 135 4.94 -11.05 -11.73
N GLU A 136 5.09 -11.57 -12.94
CA GLU A 136 6.27 -11.39 -13.78
C GLU A 136 6.22 -10.11 -14.66
N ALA A 137 5.19 -9.27 -14.49
CA ALA A 137 5.13 -8.02 -15.23
C ALA A 137 6.33 -7.12 -14.89
N PRO A 138 6.90 -6.40 -15.89
CA PRO A 138 7.97 -5.43 -15.64
C PRO A 138 7.60 -4.40 -14.56
N ALA A 139 6.35 -3.92 -14.56
CA ALA A 139 5.85 -2.99 -13.56
C ALA A 139 5.91 -3.55 -12.12
N ALA A 140 5.65 -4.84 -11.92
CA ALA A 140 5.71 -5.47 -10.59
C ALA A 140 7.17 -5.55 -10.08
N THR A 141 8.10 -5.89 -10.97
CA THR A 141 9.55 -5.88 -10.68
C THR A 141 10.04 -4.46 -10.38
N LEU A 142 9.57 -3.47 -11.12
CA LEU A 142 9.93 -2.07 -10.90
C LEU A 142 9.36 -1.51 -9.60
N ASN A 143 8.16 -1.93 -9.20
CA ASN A 143 7.66 -1.64 -7.87
C ASN A 143 8.60 -2.21 -6.81
N TYR A 144 9.12 -3.43 -6.98
CA TYR A 144 10.03 -4.04 -6.01
C TYR A 144 11.33 -3.24 -5.88
N VAL A 145 11.92 -2.87 -7.03
CA VAL A 145 13.10 -2.01 -7.09
C VAL A 145 12.83 -0.68 -6.39
N TYR A 146 11.76 0.01 -6.75
CA TYR A 146 11.44 1.32 -6.20
C TYR A 146 11.23 1.27 -4.69
N CYS A 147 10.37 0.35 -4.21
CA CYS A 147 10.06 0.22 -2.79
C CYS A 147 11.31 -0.17 -1.99
N GLY A 148 12.07 -1.15 -2.50
CA GLY A 148 13.27 -1.65 -1.85
C GLY A 148 14.40 -0.63 -1.79
N PHE A 149 14.58 0.17 -2.86
CA PHE A 149 15.61 1.21 -2.91
C PHE A 149 15.40 2.26 -1.81
N TYR A 150 14.18 2.79 -1.70
CA TYR A 150 13.88 3.86 -0.74
C TYR A 150 13.75 3.35 0.70
N ASN A 151 13.25 2.12 0.90
CA ASN A 151 12.75 1.71 2.21
C ASN A 151 13.42 0.47 2.82
N PHE A 152 14.38 -0.17 2.13
CA PHE A 152 14.93 -1.43 2.64
C PHE A 152 16.40 -1.69 2.35
N TRP A 153 16.79 -1.90 1.08
CA TRP A 153 18.03 -2.61 0.73
C TRP A 153 19.31 -1.98 1.27
N GLN A 154 19.37 -0.65 1.31
CA GLN A 154 20.54 0.08 1.82
C GLN A 154 20.82 -0.22 3.30
N ASN A 155 19.77 -0.29 4.12
CA ASN A 155 19.90 -0.41 5.59
C ASN A 155 19.46 -1.77 6.13
N ARG A 156 18.89 -2.63 5.28
CA ARG A 156 18.23 -3.90 5.64
C ARG A 156 17.20 -3.75 6.77
N CYS A 157 16.56 -2.60 6.80
CA CYS A 157 15.63 -2.21 7.83
C CYS A 157 14.51 -1.40 7.19
N ILE A 158 13.27 -1.75 7.52
CA ILE A 158 12.09 -1.01 7.10
C ILE A 158 11.82 0.04 8.18
N SER A 159 12.09 1.29 7.87
CA SER A 159 11.84 2.43 8.78
C SER A 159 10.59 3.18 8.33
N ASP A 160 9.41 2.63 8.61
CA ASP A 160 8.14 3.32 8.44
C ASP A 160 7.62 3.80 9.79
N ALA A 161 7.25 5.09 9.88
CA ALA A 161 6.77 5.71 11.12
C ALA A 161 5.47 5.07 11.65
N PHE A 162 4.67 4.44 10.78
CA PHE A 162 3.42 3.77 11.11
C PHE A 162 3.59 2.26 11.33
N ALA A 163 4.78 1.71 11.11
CA ALA A 163 5.07 0.28 11.32
C ALA A 163 5.84 -0.02 12.62
N VAL A 164 6.25 0.98 13.39
CA VAL A 164 7.14 0.83 14.57
C VAL A 164 6.65 -0.23 15.56
N ASP A 165 5.35 -0.26 15.85
CA ASP A 165 4.76 -1.20 16.80
C ASP A 165 4.19 -2.47 16.12
N ARG A 166 4.45 -2.66 14.83
CA ARG A 166 3.92 -3.77 14.01
C ARG A 166 4.99 -4.83 13.73
N SER A 167 5.50 -5.42 14.80
CA SER A 167 6.58 -6.42 14.73
C SER A 167 6.27 -7.60 13.81
N GLN A 168 5.04 -8.12 13.81
CA GLN A 168 4.65 -9.24 12.95
C GLN A 168 4.65 -8.88 11.46
N TYR A 169 4.22 -7.67 11.11
CA TYR A 169 4.27 -7.17 9.74
C TYR A 169 5.70 -7.03 9.26
N LEU A 170 6.53 -6.37 10.07
CA LEU A 170 7.94 -6.17 9.80
C LEU A 170 8.63 -7.52 9.63
N GLU A 171 8.42 -8.47 10.54
CA GLU A 171 9.00 -9.81 10.46
C GLU A 171 8.60 -10.53 9.16
N ARG A 172 7.31 -10.51 8.79
CA ARG A 172 6.83 -11.15 7.56
C ARG A 172 7.43 -10.53 6.30
N LEU A 173 7.42 -9.20 6.21
CA LEU A 173 7.95 -8.50 5.04
C LEU A 173 9.48 -8.66 4.94
N LEU A 174 10.20 -8.55 6.06
CA LEU A 174 11.65 -8.80 6.13
C LEU A 174 11.98 -10.23 5.72
N SER A 175 11.26 -11.22 6.26
CA SER A 175 11.46 -12.63 5.90
C SER A 175 11.20 -12.86 4.40
N TRP A 176 10.14 -12.26 3.85
CA TRP A 176 9.83 -12.36 2.43
C TRP A 176 10.89 -11.70 1.54
N LEU A 177 11.41 -10.53 1.93
CA LEU A 177 12.45 -9.81 1.18
C LEU A 177 13.80 -10.54 1.23
N MET A 178 14.13 -11.16 2.37
CA MET A 178 15.42 -11.82 2.59
C MET A 178 15.46 -13.29 2.16
N GLU A 179 14.31 -13.90 1.90
CA GLU A 179 14.21 -15.28 1.41
C GLU A 179 15.00 -15.46 0.10
N GLN A 180 15.95 -16.39 0.11
CA GLN A 180 16.93 -16.55 -0.98
C GLN A 180 16.24 -16.81 -2.33
N SER A 181 15.19 -17.63 -2.32
CA SER A 181 14.45 -17.95 -3.55
C SER A 181 13.75 -16.72 -4.14
N HIS A 182 13.21 -15.84 -3.31
CA HIS A 182 12.56 -14.60 -3.75
C HIS A 182 13.58 -13.60 -4.30
N ARG A 183 14.71 -13.42 -3.60
CA ARG A 183 15.81 -12.57 -4.05
C ARG A 183 16.30 -13.00 -5.43
N SER A 184 16.58 -14.30 -5.60
CA SER A 184 17.01 -14.84 -6.90
C SER A 184 15.99 -14.58 -8.00
N ALA A 185 14.68 -14.71 -7.71
CA ALA A 185 13.62 -14.44 -8.69
C ALA A 185 13.60 -12.96 -9.11
N PHE A 186 13.63 -12.02 -8.17
CA PHE A 186 13.66 -10.60 -8.49
C PHE A 186 14.98 -10.16 -9.13
N ALA A 187 16.12 -10.74 -8.74
CA ALA A 187 17.42 -10.48 -9.39
C ALA A 187 17.37 -10.83 -10.87
N GLN A 188 16.85 -12.02 -11.19
CA GLN A 188 16.70 -12.47 -12.57
C GLN A 188 15.76 -11.55 -13.36
N ARG A 189 14.61 -11.18 -12.78
CA ARG A 189 13.66 -10.27 -13.44
C ARG A 189 14.25 -8.89 -13.69
N ILE A 190 15.08 -8.37 -12.77
CA ILE A 190 15.78 -7.09 -12.98
C ILE A 190 16.70 -7.17 -14.19
N LEU A 191 17.43 -8.27 -14.38
CA LEU A 191 18.30 -8.48 -15.55
C LEU A 191 17.52 -8.59 -16.87
N GLU A 192 16.26 -9.03 -16.81
CA GLU A 192 15.37 -9.17 -17.97
C GLU A 192 14.63 -7.88 -18.33
N LEU A 193 14.71 -6.85 -17.49
CA LEU A 193 14.07 -5.57 -17.78
C LEU A 193 14.71 -4.90 -19.01
N ASP A 194 13.87 -4.43 -19.94
CA ASP A 194 14.32 -3.53 -21.00
C ASP A 194 14.53 -2.13 -20.44
N MET A 195 15.75 -1.88 -19.93
CA MET A 195 16.14 -0.60 -19.35
C MET A 195 16.04 0.56 -20.34
N ASN A 196 16.12 0.31 -21.65
CA ASN A 196 16.03 1.36 -22.67
C ASN A 196 14.59 1.83 -22.91
N ALA A 197 13.59 1.03 -22.51
CA ALA A 197 12.18 1.36 -22.61
C ALA A 197 11.67 2.14 -21.36
N MET A 198 12.52 2.37 -20.36
CA MET A 198 12.14 3.04 -19.12
C MET A 198 12.17 4.56 -19.22
N ASP A 199 11.39 5.21 -18.36
CA ASP A 199 11.50 6.65 -18.15
C ASP A 199 12.88 6.98 -17.55
N SER A 200 13.61 7.86 -18.23
CA SER A 200 14.93 8.34 -17.80
C SER A 200 14.85 9.64 -16.99
N THR A 201 13.63 10.12 -16.72
CA THR A 201 13.41 11.30 -15.89
C THR A 201 13.98 11.05 -14.49
N PRO A 202 14.98 11.84 -14.05
CA PRO A 202 15.58 11.64 -12.75
C PRO A 202 14.61 12.03 -11.62
N MET A 203 14.61 11.20 -10.58
CA MET A 203 13.93 11.44 -9.31
C MET A 203 14.92 12.01 -8.29
N SER A 204 14.41 12.70 -7.27
CA SER A 204 15.25 13.22 -6.18
C SER A 204 15.45 12.16 -5.10
N TYR A 205 16.69 11.95 -4.68
CA TYR A 205 17.10 11.11 -3.57
C TYR A 205 18.19 11.82 -2.76
N TYR A 206 17.89 12.22 -1.53
CA TYR A 206 18.80 13.03 -0.67
C TYR A 206 19.45 14.24 -1.38
N GLY A 207 18.69 14.91 -2.26
CA GLY A 207 19.17 16.06 -3.04
C GLY A 207 20.03 15.70 -4.25
N GLN A 208 20.18 14.41 -4.57
CA GLN A 208 20.81 13.90 -5.78
C GLN A 208 19.76 13.44 -6.78
N ALA A 209 20.08 13.57 -8.07
CA ALA A 209 19.29 13.01 -9.15
C ALA A 209 19.61 11.52 -9.29
N ILE A 210 18.59 10.68 -9.33
CA ILE A 210 18.72 9.24 -9.57
C ILE A 210 17.62 8.75 -10.51
N THR A 211 18.00 7.94 -11.48
CA THR A 211 17.08 7.31 -12.44
C THR A 211 16.64 5.94 -11.93
N LEU A 212 15.55 5.42 -12.48
CA LEU A 212 15.08 4.09 -12.14
C LEU A 212 16.06 2.98 -12.56
N GLN A 213 16.80 3.20 -13.65
CA GLN A 213 17.86 2.30 -14.09
C GLN A 213 18.98 2.22 -13.03
N GLU A 214 19.41 3.35 -12.49
CA GLU A 214 20.40 3.39 -11.40
C GLU A 214 19.86 2.74 -10.13
N MET A 215 18.59 2.96 -9.78
CA MET A 215 17.95 2.25 -8.66
C MET A 215 17.96 0.74 -8.87
N ALA A 216 17.61 0.26 -10.07
CA ALA A 216 17.57 -1.16 -10.39
C ALA A 216 18.96 -1.80 -10.28
N ALA A 217 20.00 -1.12 -10.76
CA ALA A 217 21.39 -1.56 -10.61
C ALA A 217 21.80 -1.64 -9.13
N LEU A 218 21.55 -0.60 -8.34
CA LEU A 218 21.90 -0.59 -6.91
C LEU A 218 21.15 -1.65 -6.12
N VAL A 219 19.85 -1.82 -6.37
CA VAL A 219 19.04 -2.87 -5.72
C VAL A 219 19.53 -4.26 -6.11
N PHE A 220 19.91 -4.47 -7.39
CA PHE A 220 20.49 -5.72 -7.82
C PHE A 220 21.79 -6.02 -7.05
N ASP A 221 22.74 -5.08 -7.02
CA ASP A 221 24.01 -5.22 -6.33
C ASP A 221 23.79 -5.54 -4.85
N TRP A 222 22.99 -4.72 -4.14
CA TRP A 222 22.67 -4.94 -2.74
C TRP A 222 21.99 -6.29 -2.50
N MET A 223 21.13 -6.76 -3.40
CA MET A 223 20.45 -8.03 -3.22
C MET A 223 21.39 -9.23 -3.39
N THR A 224 22.44 -9.10 -4.21
CA THR A 224 23.40 -10.17 -4.51
C THR A 224 24.66 -10.17 -3.65
N ASP A 225 24.96 -9.05 -2.99
CA ASP A 225 25.97 -8.95 -1.92
C ASP A 225 25.54 -9.70 -0.64
#